data_AF-A0A7S4I734-F1
#
_entry.id   AF-A0A7S4I734-F1
#
_cell.length_a   1.000
_cell.length_b   1.000
_cell.length_c   1.000
_cell.angle_alpha   90.00
_cell.angle_beta   90.00
_cell.angle_gamma   90.00
#
_symmetry.space_group_name_H-M   'P 1'
#
loop_
_entity.id
_entity.type
_entity.pdbx_description
1 polymer ?
#
loop_
_entity_poly.entity_id
_entity_poly.type
_entity_poly.pdbx_seq_one_letter_code
_entity_poly.pdbx_strand_id
1 'polypeptide(L)'
;TGLPFGIMLNAFKLFVEDVGLAEKGSKICNATSFDQLFVAVNAGSENRHALDRQGWVQTIVRIAFMKFLSRDEFTGTYADAVRGVMELAEDRVDGRALHEPTAFREKYCYTQGVSDVLTEHFG
;
A
#
# COMPACT_ATOMS: atom_id res chain seq x y z
N THR A 1 11.09 3.22 22.48
CA THR A 1 11.63 3.50 21.14
C THR A 1 11.14 2.41 20.21
N GLY A 2 10.24 2.74 19.27
CA GLY A 2 9.72 1.75 18.33
C GLY A 2 10.83 1.31 17.37
N LEU A 3 10.84 0.02 17.00
CA LEU A 3 11.74 -0.47 15.97
C LEU A 3 11.51 0.32 14.67
N PRO A 4 12.58 0.67 13.92
CA PRO A 4 12.41 1.29 12.61
C PRO A 4 11.60 0.36 11.70
N PHE A 5 10.65 0.92 10.96
CA PHE A 5 9.86 0.16 9.99
C PHE A 5 10.79 -0.46 8.94
N GLY A 6 10.63 -1.76 8.69
CA GLY A 6 11.40 -2.46 7.68
C GLY A 6 10.69 -3.72 7.21
N ILE A 7 10.50 -3.86 5.90
CA ILE A 7 9.98 -5.10 5.29
C ILE A 7 11.14 -5.86 4.66
N MET A 8 11.52 -6.96 5.30
CA MET A 8 12.54 -7.88 4.77
C MET A 8 12.02 -8.64 3.55
N LEU A 9 12.94 -9.11 2.70
CA LEU A 9 12.60 -9.84 1.47
C LEU A 9 11.68 -11.05 1.73
N ASN A 10 11.90 -11.81 2.80
CA ASN A 10 11.04 -12.95 3.12
C ASN A 10 9.60 -12.54 3.46
N ALA A 11 9.43 -11.44 4.21
CA ALA A 11 8.10 -10.91 4.52
C ALA A 11 7.42 -10.36 3.25
N PHE A 12 8.19 -9.73 2.36
CA PHE A 12 7.70 -9.29 1.07
C PHE A 12 7.24 -10.46 0.19
N LYS A 13 8.00 -11.55 0.15
CA LYS A 13 7.62 -12.77 -0.59
C LYS A 13 6.31 -13.37 -0.07
N LEU A 14 6.17 -13.46 1.25
CA LEU A 14 4.92 -13.90 1.88
C LEU A 14 3.76 -13.00 1.48
N PHE A 15 3.93 -11.68 1.52
CA PHE A 15 2.90 -10.74 1.04
C PHE A 15 2.50 -10.99 -0.43
N VAL A 16 3.46 -11.21 -1.33
CA VAL A 16 3.19 -11.47 -2.74
C VAL A 16 2.42 -12.76 -2.95
N GLU A 17 2.77 -13.81 -2.22
CA GLU A 17 2.11 -15.11 -2.25
C GLU A 17 0.71 -15.03 -1.64
N ASP A 18 0.62 -14.52 -0.42
CA ASP A 18 -0.62 -14.36 0.32
C ASP A 18 -1.59 -13.57 -0.53
N VAL A 19 -1.27 -12.34 -0.95
CA VAL A 19 -2.17 -11.46 -1.72
C VAL A 19 -2.50 -12.00 -3.13
N GLY A 20 -1.85 -13.07 -3.59
CA GLY A 20 -2.10 -13.64 -4.92
C GLY A 20 -1.66 -12.70 -6.04
N LEU A 21 -0.60 -11.92 -5.79
CA LEU A 21 -0.10 -10.95 -6.76
C LEU A 21 0.53 -11.64 -7.96
N ALA A 22 1.31 -12.71 -7.72
CA ALA A 22 1.99 -13.45 -8.77
C ALA A 22 1.01 -14.30 -9.61
N GLU A 23 1.15 -14.17 -10.92
CA GLU A 23 0.35 -14.89 -11.91
C GLU A 23 1.22 -15.89 -12.67
N LYS A 24 0.76 -17.14 -12.70
CA LYS A 24 1.44 -18.22 -13.40
C LYS A 24 1.47 -17.93 -14.90
N GLY A 25 2.66 -17.95 -15.50
CA GLY A 25 2.86 -17.71 -16.93
C GLY A 25 2.93 -16.23 -17.34
N SER A 26 2.69 -15.29 -16.42
CA SER A 26 2.88 -13.86 -16.70
C SER A 26 4.36 -13.52 -16.85
N LYS A 27 4.73 -12.75 -17.88
CA LYS A 27 6.12 -12.29 -18.07
C LYS A 27 6.52 -11.17 -17.13
N ILE A 28 5.53 -10.38 -16.70
CA ILE A 28 5.73 -9.15 -15.94
C ILE A 28 5.20 -9.23 -14.51
N CYS A 29 4.27 -10.15 -14.23
CA CYS A 29 3.60 -10.29 -12.94
C CYS A 29 3.83 -11.70 -12.38
N ASN A 30 5.09 -12.11 -12.23
CA ASN A 30 5.46 -13.40 -11.64
C ASN A 30 6.37 -13.21 -10.42
N ALA A 31 6.60 -14.29 -9.65
CA ALA A 31 7.40 -14.24 -8.43
C ALA A 31 8.81 -13.66 -8.66
N THR A 32 9.48 -14.04 -9.75
CA THR A 32 10.81 -13.52 -10.11
C THR A 32 10.77 -12.02 -10.40
N SER A 33 9.73 -11.53 -11.09
CA SER A 33 9.54 -10.10 -11.34
C SER A 33 9.35 -9.31 -10.04
N PHE A 34 8.68 -9.88 -9.03
CA PHE A 34 8.54 -9.25 -7.72
C PHE A 34 9.86 -9.26 -6.93
N ASP A 35 10.65 -10.33 -6.98
CA ASP A 35 11.99 -10.37 -6.37
C ASP A 35 12.89 -9.28 -6.95
N GLN A 36 12.87 -9.13 -8.28
CA GLN A 36 13.60 -8.06 -8.97
C GLN A 36 13.09 -6.67 -8.59
N LEU A 37 11.77 -6.51 -8.44
CA LEU A 37 11.18 -5.25 -7.98
C LEU A 37 11.68 -4.86 -6.59
N PHE A 38 11.72 -5.81 -5.64
CA PHE A 38 12.25 -5.56 -4.30
C PHE A 38 13.70 -5.05 -4.38
N VAL A 39 14.55 -5.75 -5.13
CA VAL A 39 15.96 -5.37 -5.31
C VAL A 39 16.08 -4.00 -5.98
N ALA A 40 15.28 -3.73 -7.00
CA ALA A 40 15.32 -2.48 -7.74
C ALA A 40 14.93 -1.27 -6.88
N VAL A 41 13.86 -1.40 -6.08
CA VAL A 41 13.44 -0.35 -5.15
C VAL A 41 14.46 -0.15 -4.03
N ASN A 42 15.09 -1.24 -3.57
CA ASN A 42 16.02 -1.18 -2.46
C ASN A 42 17.47 -0.83 -2.85
N ALA A 43 17.79 -0.74 -4.14
CA ALA A 43 19.15 -0.52 -4.65
C ALA A 43 19.80 0.78 -4.14
N GLY A 44 19.00 1.80 -3.84
CA GLY A 44 19.44 3.10 -3.32
C GLY A 44 19.33 3.26 -1.79
N SER A 45 18.87 2.23 -1.06
CA SER A 45 18.68 2.32 0.39
C SER A 45 19.96 2.02 1.16
N GLU A 46 20.11 2.63 2.33
CA GLU A 46 21.17 2.29 3.30
C GLU A 46 21.02 0.85 3.81
N ASN A 47 19.78 0.33 3.92
CA ASN A 47 19.51 -1.04 4.32
C ASN A 47 19.10 -1.91 3.12
N ARG A 48 20.08 -2.55 2.49
CA ARG A 48 19.86 -3.43 1.32
C ARG A 48 19.02 -4.67 1.60
N HIS A 49 18.72 -4.98 2.85
CA HIS A 49 17.98 -6.19 3.23
C HIS A 49 16.51 -5.94 3.56
N ALA A 50 16.09 -4.69 3.74
CA ALA A 50 14.71 -4.36 4.07
C ALA A 50 14.26 -3.07 3.38
N LEU A 51 13.03 -3.06 2.88
CA LEU A 51 12.37 -1.84 2.41
C LEU A 51 12.02 -0.98 3.62
N ASP A 52 12.49 0.26 3.61
CA ASP A 52 11.97 1.29 4.50
C ASP A 52 10.53 1.68 4.10
N ARG A 53 9.95 2.65 4.82
CA ARG A 53 8.57 3.08 4.57
C ARG A 53 8.38 3.65 3.16
N GLN A 54 9.35 4.41 2.66
CA GLN A 54 9.26 5.04 1.35
C GLN A 54 9.43 3.99 0.25
N GLY A 55 10.41 3.08 0.40
CA GLY A 55 10.60 1.93 -0.47
C GLY A 55 9.34 1.07 -0.55
N TRP A 56 8.72 0.79 0.60
CA TRP A 56 7.47 0.03 0.63
C TRP A 56 6.34 0.68 -0.18
N VAL A 57 6.11 1.99 0.00
CA VAL A 57 5.10 2.72 -0.78
C VAL A 57 5.40 2.70 -2.27
N GLN A 58 6.67 2.89 -2.67
CA GLN A 58 7.07 2.81 -4.08
C GLN A 58 6.83 1.40 -4.66
N THR A 59 7.10 0.36 -3.88
CA THR A 59 6.86 -1.03 -4.27
C THR A 59 5.37 -1.25 -4.56
N ILE A 60 4.47 -0.81 -3.70
CA ILE A 60 3.02 -0.91 -3.92
C ILE A 60 2.58 -0.26 -5.23
N VAL A 61 3.05 0.95 -5.51
CA VAL A 61 2.69 1.66 -6.76
C VAL A 61 3.20 0.90 -7.99
N ARG A 62 4.40 0.33 -7.93
CA ARG A 62 4.96 -0.46 -9.03
C ARG A 62 4.24 -1.81 -9.19
N ILE A 63 3.79 -2.42 -8.10
CA ILE A 63 2.92 -3.61 -8.13
C ILE A 63 1.61 -3.27 -8.85
N ALA A 64 0.97 -2.14 -8.51
CA ALA A 64 -0.25 -1.70 -9.17
C ALA A 64 -0.04 -1.51 -10.68
N PHE A 65 1.12 -0.97 -11.08
CA PHE A 65 1.49 -0.88 -12.49
C PHE A 65 1.59 -2.25 -13.16
N MET A 66 2.35 -3.19 -12.56
CA MET A 66 2.55 -4.53 -13.11
C MET A 66 1.28 -5.39 -13.15
N LYS A 67 0.36 -5.19 -12.19
CA LYS A 67 -0.86 -5.98 -12.05
C LYS A 67 -1.99 -5.46 -12.93
N PHE A 68 -2.14 -4.14 -13.02
CA PHE A 68 -3.28 -3.50 -13.67
C PHE A 68 -2.89 -2.64 -14.87
N LEU A 69 -2.04 -1.61 -14.68
CA LEU A 69 -1.80 -0.58 -15.71
C LEU A 69 -1.04 -1.08 -16.95
N SER A 70 -0.24 -2.13 -16.81
CA SER A 70 0.48 -2.73 -17.95
C SER A 70 -0.40 -3.61 -18.83
N ARG A 71 -1.70 -3.73 -18.52
CA ARG A 71 -2.68 -4.46 -19.34
C ARG A 71 -3.44 -3.48 -20.21
N ASP A 72 -3.62 -3.83 -21.47
CA ASP A 72 -4.38 -3.01 -22.43
C ASP A 72 -5.87 -2.88 -22.05
N GLU A 73 -6.37 -3.76 -21.19
CA GLU A 73 -7.77 -3.80 -20.74
C GLU A 73 -8.07 -2.86 -19.56
N PHE A 74 -7.04 -2.32 -18.89
CA PHE A 74 -7.27 -1.45 -17.74
C PHE A 74 -7.62 -0.03 -18.18
N THR A 75 -8.79 0.46 -17.76
CA THR A 75 -9.33 1.76 -18.15
C THR A 75 -9.44 2.77 -17.00
N GLY A 76 -8.98 2.39 -15.79
CA GLY A 76 -9.04 3.23 -14.60
C GLY A 76 -7.88 4.20 -14.44
N THR A 77 -7.85 4.92 -13.32
CA THR A 77 -6.74 5.81 -12.95
C THR A 77 -5.62 5.07 -12.22
N TYR A 78 -4.48 5.73 -12.02
CA TYR A 78 -3.40 5.22 -11.14
C TYR A 78 -3.89 4.95 -9.72
N ALA A 79 -4.80 5.79 -9.21
CA ALA A 79 -5.37 5.61 -7.88
C ALA A 79 -6.24 4.35 -7.80
N ASP A 80 -7.00 4.05 -8.87
CA ASP A 80 -7.82 2.84 -8.94
C ASP A 80 -6.95 1.58 -9.02
N ALA A 81 -5.83 1.62 -9.74
CA ALA A 81 -4.88 0.52 -9.78
C ALA A 81 -4.26 0.24 -8.40
N VAL A 82 -3.87 1.29 -7.66
CA VAL A 82 -3.36 1.14 -6.28
C VAL A 82 -4.45 0.64 -5.35
N ARG A 83 -5.68 1.15 -5.47
CA ARG A 83 -6.83 0.67 -4.71
C ARG A 83 -7.07 -0.82 -4.95
N GLY A 84 -7.01 -1.27 -6.20
CA GLY A 84 -7.13 -2.70 -6.53
C GLY A 84 -6.07 -3.57 -5.86
N VAL A 85 -4.84 -3.09 -5.67
CA VAL A 85 -3.82 -3.82 -4.88
C VAL A 85 -4.22 -3.90 -3.40
N MET A 86 -4.79 -2.84 -2.84
CA MET A 86 -5.24 -2.82 -1.44
C MET A 86 -6.45 -3.74 -1.23
N GLU A 87 -7.40 -3.76 -2.16
CA GLU A 87 -8.58 -4.64 -2.12
C GLU A 87 -8.17 -6.12 -2.14
N LEU A 88 -7.15 -6.49 -2.93
CA LEU A 88 -6.60 -7.86 -2.92
C LEU A 88 -6.00 -8.26 -1.55
N ALA A 89 -5.55 -7.29 -0.77
CA ALA A 89 -4.95 -7.51 0.53
C ALA A 89 -5.96 -7.43 1.68
N GLU A 90 -7.15 -6.86 1.46
CA GLU A 90 -8.13 -6.49 2.48
C GLU A 90 -8.51 -7.66 3.40
N ASP A 91 -8.81 -8.83 2.82
CA ASP A 91 -9.19 -10.05 3.54
C ASP A 91 -8.04 -10.65 4.39
N ARG A 92 -6.81 -10.15 4.21
CA ARG A 92 -5.60 -10.64 4.90
C ARG A 92 -5.05 -9.67 5.92
N VAL A 93 -5.66 -8.51 6.09
CA VAL A 93 -5.25 -7.53 7.09
C VAL A 93 -6.07 -7.70 8.37
N ASP A 94 -5.46 -7.45 9.53
CA ASP A 94 -6.18 -7.35 10.79
C ASP A 94 -7.27 -6.27 10.67
N GLY A 95 -8.51 -6.56 11.08
CA GLY A 95 -9.63 -5.61 10.99
C GLY A 95 -9.38 -4.27 11.69
N ARG A 96 -8.44 -4.21 12.65
CA ARG A 96 -7.99 -2.95 13.26
C ARG A 96 -7.21 -2.06 12.29
N ALA A 97 -6.53 -2.63 11.30
CA ALA A 97 -5.83 -1.90 10.25
C ALA A 97 -6.79 -1.31 9.20
N LEU A 98 -8.01 -1.85 9.11
CA LEU A 98 -9.09 -1.34 8.25
C LEU A 98 -9.87 -0.21 8.93
N HIS A 99 -9.57 0.10 10.19
CA HIS A 99 -10.26 1.18 10.90
C HIS A 99 -9.90 2.52 10.29
N GLU A 100 -10.92 3.27 9.87
CA GLU A 100 -10.73 4.61 9.33
C GLU A 100 -10.17 5.50 10.47
N PRO A 101 -8.95 6.06 10.34
CA PRO A 101 -8.27 6.78 11.43
C PRO A 101 -8.99 8.05 11.91
N THR A 102 -9.81 8.61 11.04
CA THR A 102 -10.62 9.82 11.19
C THR A 102 -12.07 9.53 11.60
N ALA A 103 -12.57 8.30 11.49
CA ALA A 103 -13.95 7.96 11.82
C ALA A 103 -14.29 8.27 13.28
N PHE A 104 -13.32 8.14 14.19
CA PHE A 104 -13.49 8.60 15.56
C PHE A 104 -13.66 10.14 15.63
N ARG A 105 -12.80 10.88 14.92
CA ARG A 105 -12.85 12.35 14.91
C ARG A 105 -14.14 12.86 14.27
N GLU A 106 -14.55 12.29 13.14
CA GLU A 106 -15.79 12.66 12.46
C GLU A 106 -17.03 12.33 13.29
N LYS A 107 -17.05 11.17 13.94
CA LYS A 107 -18.21 10.73 14.71
C LYS A 107 -18.35 11.41 16.08
N TYR A 108 -17.23 11.77 16.72
CA TYR A 108 -17.24 12.24 18.11
C TYR A 108 -16.61 13.61 18.34
N CYS A 109 -15.76 14.11 17.45
CA CYS A 109 -15.03 15.37 17.65
C CYS A 109 -15.50 16.50 16.72
N TYR A 110 -15.99 16.19 15.52
CA TYR A 110 -16.53 17.17 14.57
C TYR A 110 -18.06 17.18 14.60
N THR A 111 -18.63 17.34 15.79
CA THR A 111 -20.06 17.62 15.94
C THR A 111 -20.36 19.07 15.52
N GLN A 112 -21.60 19.35 15.11
CA GLN A 112 -22.02 20.67 14.60
C GLN A 112 -21.51 21.84 15.47
N GLY A 113 -21.58 21.70 16.80
CA GLY A 113 -21.14 22.73 17.73
C GLY A 113 -19.62 23.00 17.74
N VAL A 114 -18.78 22.04 17.36
CA VAL A 114 -17.32 22.27 17.24
C VAL A 114 -17.00 22.96 15.91
N SER A 115 -17.70 22.60 14.83
CA SER A 115 -17.58 23.28 13.54
C SER A 115 -18.03 24.74 13.60
N ASP A 116 -19.08 25.04 14.36
CA ASP A 116 -19.56 26.42 14.57
C ASP A 116 -18.50 27.27 15.31
N VAL A 117 -17.90 26.72 16.37
CA VAL A 117 -16.83 27.40 17.13
C VAL A 117 -15.56 27.61 16.30
N LEU A 118 -15.17 26.62 15.49
CA LEU A 118 -14.00 26.73 14.61
C LEU A 118 -14.24 27.77 13.50
N THR A 119 -15.46 27.85 12.98
CA THR A 119 -15.84 28.85 11.97
C THR A 119 -15.90 30.25 12.57
N GLU A 120 -16.34 30.39 13.83
CA GLU A 120 -16.38 31.67 14.54
C GLU A 120 -14.96 32.21 14.87
N HIS A 121 -14.00 31.34 15.18
CA HIS A 121 -12.65 31.75 15.60
C HIS A 121 -11.62 31.81 14.47
N PHE A 122 -11.83 31.10 13.37
CA PHE A 122 -10.85 30.97 12.29
C PHE A 122 -11.42 31.18 10.88
N GLY A 123 -12.70 31.53 10.76
CA GLY A 123 -13.37 31.92 9.50
C GLY A 123 -13.29 33.40 9.19
#